data_AF-A0A9X0U2U7-F1
#
_entry.id   AF-A0A9X0U2U7-F1
#
_cell.length_a   1.000
_cell.length_b   1.000
_cell.length_c   1.000
_cell.angle_alpha   90.00
_cell.angle_beta   90.00
_cell.angle_gamma   90.00
#
_symmetry.space_group_name_H-M   'P 1'
#
loop_
_entity.id
_entity.type
_entity.pdbx_description
1 polymer ?
#
loop_
_entity_poly.entity_id
_entity_poly.type
_entity_poly.pdbx_seq_one_letter_code
_entity_poly.pdbx_strand_id
1 'polypeptide(L)'
;MILGKQSTAGLLLAFLVATTLPAGAGILHPGKKKKMDEDLSTTRKPTAAQNALIDKSIVREKVIVKTVKERAPLVETYIQTMKPDPLLGQVPESDEHFLSRVDFKSVIGDNSYAVNKETSKGTSNDGKLGFFKHSVSFVGGLGNSLHLNFHESGFVQMLLMDSNSFDRQHYTFGYVRNDFLGNTPTAVFDVTPIEGKKAYGRFFGRIWIETRSGNVVRFNGDFAGTQEDQKEFYHFDSWRTNVQPDLWLPTSFYVEESDPKSVSRTLKFKAINHIWGYVLKVPPPESENTSMDVVGATDVSNDAQDVSPLGAQRAWVQQAEDNIVERLFQAGLLDAPSEFDKTLEALAGNILAYNNITLSRPIRCRTLLTEPLESLAIGNTIVISKSLLDTTGVVTQDGAQQMGNLNAILAFQIAHIILAHRLDTKYAFNDRLLFPSTTVFNRIPMHHTDADNTAAAKKAMELLNAKELEGGQQYFSLYLQQLQQRVKSLKALNEPMIGDGLIKSDTDPTFWMQAITTKGPKLDMKDLKQQAAMPLASFLRFDPWTDQVFVLHSAFEPLLTAADKMPFEVEPVYLKLSYYKAPAEPAAAPTAAPANAAPADNTAAPAAAAPAATPPPTNAQQN
;
A
#
# COMPACT_ATOMS: atom_id res chain seq x y z
N MET A 1 -37.82 1.01 -79.47
CA MET A 1 -37.83 2.49 -79.54
C MET A 1 -36.70 2.99 -78.64
N ILE A 2 -35.52 3.25 -79.23
CA ILE A 2 -34.95 4.60 -79.50
C ILE A 2 -34.53 5.30 -78.19
N LEU A 3 -33.25 5.13 -77.80
CA LEU A 3 -32.13 6.11 -77.74
C LEU A 3 -32.20 7.08 -76.53
N GLY A 4 -31.12 7.43 -75.81
CA GLY A 4 -29.67 7.24 -76.02
C GLY A 4 -28.88 7.46 -74.72
N LYS A 5 -27.66 6.88 -74.61
CA LYS A 5 -26.33 7.54 -74.68
C LYS A 5 -26.05 8.47 -73.47
N GLN A 6 -24.96 8.41 -72.70
CA GLN A 6 -23.62 7.82 -72.86
C GLN A 6 -22.88 7.71 -71.50
N SER A 7 -21.79 6.93 -71.53
CA SER A 7 -20.81 6.58 -70.49
C SER A 7 -19.80 7.68 -70.13
N THR A 8 -19.25 7.68 -68.90
CA THR A 8 -17.81 7.72 -68.48
C THR A 8 -17.69 8.17 -67.01
N ALA A 9 -17.30 7.31 -66.08
CA ALA A 9 -15.93 6.97 -65.64
C ALA A 9 -15.28 8.00 -64.68
N GLY A 10 -15.31 7.67 -63.39
CA GLY A 10 -14.23 7.82 -62.39
C GLY A 10 -13.77 9.22 -61.94
N LEU A 11 -13.92 9.52 -60.65
CA LEU A 11 -12.82 10.06 -59.82
C LEU A 11 -13.14 9.94 -58.32
N LEU A 12 -12.21 9.32 -57.58
CA LEU A 12 -12.13 9.30 -56.11
C LEU A 12 -11.79 10.70 -55.59
N LEU A 13 -12.50 11.16 -54.55
CA LEU A 13 -12.21 12.40 -53.84
C LEU A 13 -11.70 12.08 -52.42
N ALA A 14 -10.40 12.27 -52.20
CA ALA A 14 -9.77 12.26 -50.88
C ALA A 14 -9.70 13.70 -50.35
N PHE A 15 -10.24 13.95 -49.16
CA PHE A 15 -10.13 15.23 -48.47
C PHE A 15 -8.91 15.22 -47.53
N LEU A 16 -7.89 16.00 -47.88
CA LEU A 16 -6.81 16.44 -47.01
C LEU A 16 -7.14 17.86 -46.54
N VAL A 17 -7.27 18.05 -45.22
CA VAL A 17 -7.43 19.39 -44.62
C VAL A 17 -6.05 19.91 -44.23
N ALA A 18 -5.65 20.99 -44.90
CA ALA A 18 -4.45 21.76 -44.62
C ALA A 18 -4.67 22.70 -43.42
N THR A 19 -3.67 22.81 -42.54
CA THR A 19 -3.57 23.89 -41.57
C THR A 19 -2.36 24.77 -41.91
N THR A 20 -2.58 26.06 -41.79
CA THR A 20 -1.83 27.17 -42.35
C THR A 20 -0.69 27.62 -41.44
N LEU A 21 0.51 27.77 -42.00
CA LEU A 21 1.63 28.48 -41.39
C LEU A 21 1.68 29.92 -41.93
N PRO A 22 1.96 30.96 -41.12
CA PRO A 22 2.18 32.30 -41.63
C PRO A 22 3.58 32.42 -42.25
N ALA A 23 3.62 32.92 -43.48
CA ALA A 23 4.83 33.26 -44.21
C ALA A 23 5.38 34.62 -43.74
N GLY A 24 6.67 34.67 -43.44
CA GLY A 24 7.45 35.90 -43.28
C GLY A 24 8.81 35.70 -43.92
N ALA A 25 8.95 36.11 -45.18
CA ALA A 25 10.20 36.08 -45.93
C ALA A 25 11.10 37.25 -45.50
N GLY A 26 12.35 36.96 -45.15
CA GLY A 26 13.40 37.93 -44.85
C GLY A 26 14.74 37.44 -45.39
N ILE A 27 15.37 38.30 -46.18
CA ILE A 27 16.56 38.10 -47.03
C ILE A 27 17.81 37.63 -46.26
N LEU A 28 18.56 36.70 -46.87
CA LEU A 28 19.83 36.15 -46.38
C LEU A 28 20.98 37.19 -46.44
N HIS A 29 21.62 37.44 -45.29
CA HIS A 29 22.97 38.01 -45.20
C HIS A 29 23.89 37.03 -44.42
N PRO A 30 25.12 36.77 -44.87
CA PRO A 30 26.01 35.82 -44.20
C PRO A 30 26.84 36.56 -43.14
N GLY A 31 26.65 36.23 -41.87
CA GLY A 31 27.57 36.66 -40.81
C GLY A 31 26.96 36.78 -39.42
N LYS A 32 26.95 35.67 -38.67
CA LYS A 32 27.23 35.54 -37.23
C LYS A 32 26.64 34.22 -36.73
N LYS A 33 27.49 33.33 -36.22
CA LYS A 33 27.10 32.11 -35.50
C LYS A 33 26.31 32.52 -34.26
N LYS A 34 24.98 32.31 -34.28
CA LYS A 34 24.12 32.41 -33.09
C LYS A 34 23.92 30.98 -32.57
N LYS A 35 24.21 30.78 -31.27
CA LYS A 35 23.97 29.52 -30.54
C LYS A 35 22.49 29.15 -30.68
N MET A 36 22.22 27.94 -31.16
CA MET A 36 20.93 27.27 -30.98
C MET A 36 20.94 26.70 -29.55
N ASP A 37 20.51 27.51 -28.58
CA ASP A 37 20.18 27.11 -27.21
C ASP A 37 19.10 28.07 -26.68
N GLU A 38 18.05 28.29 -27.47
CA GLU A 38 16.95 29.18 -27.09
C GLU A 38 15.65 28.64 -27.65
N ASP A 39 15.21 27.49 -27.13
CA ASP A 39 13.79 27.12 -27.13
C ASP A 39 13.55 25.93 -26.17
N LEU A 40 13.05 26.22 -24.96
CA LEU A 40 12.24 25.32 -24.08
C LEU A 40 12.00 25.85 -22.64
N SER A 41 12.31 27.10 -22.28
CA SER A 41 11.91 27.67 -20.98
C SER A 41 11.02 28.90 -21.16
N THR A 42 9.71 28.69 -21.23
CA THR A 42 8.70 29.77 -21.12
C THR A 42 8.51 30.23 -19.67
N THR A 43 9.55 30.13 -18.83
CA THR A 43 9.45 30.34 -17.39
C THR A 43 9.48 31.84 -17.09
N ARG A 44 8.35 32.36 -16.60
CA ARG A 44 8.19 33.79 -16.32
C ARG A 44 8.81 34.11 -14.96
N LYS A 45 9.41 35.30 -14.84
CA LYS A 45 9.90 35.80 -13.54
C LYS A 45 8.72 35.85 -12.54
N PRO A 46 8.87 35.31 -11.32
CA PRO A 46 7.79 35.32 -10.34
C PRO A 46 7.35 36.74 -9.95
N THR A 47 6.04 36.94 -9.78
CA THR A 47 5.46 38.17 -9.22
C THR A 47 5.77 38.32 -7.72
N ALA A 48 5.46 39.46 -7.11
CA ALA A 48 5.65 39.66 -5.67
C ALA A 48 4.88 38.63 -4.81
N ALA A 49 3.63 38.33 -5.16
CA ALA A 49 2.82 37.33 -4.47
C ALA A 49 3.39 35.91 -4.63
N GLN A 50 3.89 35.57 -5.82
CA GLN A 50 4.54 34.29 -6.08
C GLN A 50 5.87 34.17 -5.33
N ASN A 51 6.65 35.25 -5.25
CA ASN A 51 7.87 35.27 -4.43
C ASN A 51 7.56 35.06 -2.94
N ALA A 52 6.51 35.68 -2.41
CA ALA A 52 6.08 35.45 -1.04
C ALA A 52 5.65 33.99 -0.80
N LEU A 53 5.04 33.34 -1.81
CA LEU A 53 4.69 31.91 -1.74
C LEU A 53 5.94 31.01 -1.74
N ILE A 54 6.94 31.33 -2.56
CA ILE A 54 8.26 30.64 -2.56
C ILE A 54 8.95 30.82 -1.20
N ASP A 55 8.91 32.02 -0.61
CA ASP A 55 9.54 32.27 0.69
C ASP A 55 8.88 31.44 1.80
N LYS A 56 7.54 31.31 1.75
CA LYS A 56 6.81 30.41 2.65
C LYS A 56 7.22 28.95 2.45
N SER A 57 7.38 28.50 1.19
CA SER A 57 7.73 27.10 0.92
C SER A 57 9.12 26.73 1.40
N ILE A 58 10.08 27.64 1.29
CA ILE A 58 11.43 27.47 1.85
C ILE A 58 11.37 27.27 3.38
N VAL A 59 10.55 28.05 4.09
CA VAL A 59 10.39 27.89 5.54
C VAL A 59 9.67 26.59 5.88
N ARG A 60 8.62 26.23 5.13
CA ARG A 60 7.87 24.98 5.35
C ARG A 60 8.71 23.74 5.07
N GLU A 61 9.56 23.76 4.05
CA GLU A 61 10.44 22.63 3.74
C GLU A 61 11.35 22.30 4.92
N LYS A 62 11.88 23.31 5.63
CA LYS A 62 12.70 23.08 6.83
C LYS A 62 11.93 22.37 7.94
N VAL A 63 10.63 22.67 8.10
CA VAL A 63 9.76 21.98 9.08
C VAL A 63 9.54 20.52 8.66
N ILE A 64 9.33 20.27 7.37
CA ILE A 64 9.16 18.91 6.83
C ILE A 64 10.44 18.11 7.05
N VAL A 65 11.59 18.62 6.61
CA VAL A 65 12.91 17.98 6.80
C VAL A 65 13.15 17.63 8.26
N LYS A 66 12.88 18.57 9.18
CA LYS A 66 13.00 18.33 10.63
C LYS A 66 12.06 17.21 11.07
N THR A 67 10.80 17.24 10.64
CA THR A 67 9.80 16.24 11.03
C THR A 67 10.17 14.85 10.54
N VAL A 68 10.57 14.69 9.26
CA VAL A 68 10.97 13.39 8.72
C VAL A 68 12.20 12.86 9.46
N LYS A 69 13.18 13.73 9.77
CA LYS A 69 14.37 13.38 10.58
C LYS A 69 14.03 12.95 12.01
N GLU A 70 13.08 13.61 12.67
CA GLU A 70 12.67 13.32 14.04
C GLU A 70 11.78 12.06 14.15
N ARG A 71 10.98 11.78 13.12
CA ARG A 71 10.03 10.65 13.12
C ARG A 71 10.64 9.35 12.58
N ALA A 72 11.60 9.44 11.66
CA ALA A 72 12.25 8.28 11.04
C ALA A 72 11.23 7.22 10.56
N PRO A 73 10.39 7.56 9.56
CA PRO A 73 9.35 6.67 9.04
C PRO A 73 9.94 5.39 8.43
N LEU A 74 9.09 4.40 8.15
CA LEU A 74 9.46 3.29 7.26
C LEU A 74 9.39 3.75 5.81
N VAL A 75 10.26 3.18 5.00
CA VAL A 75 10.25 3.28 3.55
C VAL A 75 10.32 1.86 3.00
N GLU A 76 9.30 1.51 2.22
CA GLU A 76 9.35 0.34 1.36
C GLU A 76 9.68 0.78 -0.05
N THR A 77 10.62 0.08 -0.68
CA THR A 77 11.04 0.30 -2.06
C THR A 77 10.80 -0.99 -2.84
N TYR A 78 10.04 -0.89 -3.93
CA TYR A 78 9.83 -2.00 -4.85
C TYR A 78 10.24 -1.58 -6.26
N ILE A 79 11.12 -2.35 -6.89
CA ILE A 79 11.78 -2.04 -8.15
C ILE A 79 11.46 -3.12 -9.17
N GLN A 80 11.21 -2.73 -10.42
CA GLN A 80 11.07 -3.63 -11.55
C GLN A 80 12.00 -3.22 -12.68
N THR A 81 12.91 -4.10 -13.06
CA THR A 81 13.67 -3.96 -14.31
C THR A 81 12.77 -4.40 -15.46
N MET A 82 12.72 -3.62 -16.53
CA MET A 82 11.77 -3.83 -17.63
C MET A 82 12.46 -4.37 -18.87
N LYS A 83 11.73 -5.13 -19.67
CA LYS A 83 12.15 -5.58 -21.00
C LYS A 83 11.03 -5.40 -22.04
N PRO A 84 11.37 -5.28 -23.33
CA PRO A 84 10.35 -5.13 -24.37
C PRO A 84 9.47 -6.37 -24.49
N ASP A 85 8.19 -6.18 -24.82
CA ASP A 85 7.24 -7.25 -25.12
C ASP A 85 6.40 -6.89 -26.37
N PRO A 86 6.28 -7.78 -27.36
CA PRO A 86 5.56 -7.47 -28.60
C PRO A 86 4.06 -7.18 -28.44
N LEU A 87 3.41 -7.71 -27.40
CA LEU A 87 1.98 -7.57 -27.16
C LEU A 87 1.68 -6.50 -26.10
N LEU A 88 2.47 -6.49 -25.03
CA LEU A 88 2.28 -5.64 -23.86
C LEU A 88 3.15 -4.38 -23.91
N GLY A 89 3.97 -4.21 -24.95
CA GLY A 89 4.93 -3.12 -25.09
C GLY A 89 6.19 -3.36 -24.27
N GLN A 90 6.03 -3.56 -22.96
CA GLN A 90 7.09 -3.96 -22.05
C GLN A 90 6.53 -4.76 -20.88
N VAL A 91 7.39 -5.51 -20.20
CA VAL A 91 7.03 -6.34 -19.05
C VAL A 91 8.19 -6.41 -18.05
N PRO A 92 7.93 -6.73 -16.77
CA PRO A 92 9.00 -6.98 -15.81
C PRO A 92 9.89 -8.17 -16.21
N GLU A 93 11.20 -7.94 -16.18
CA GLU A 93 12.23 -8.97 -16.32
C GLU A 93 12.70 -9.50 -14.97
N SER A 94 12.89 -8.60 -14.00
CA SER A 94 13.25 -8.91 -12.62
C SER A 94 12.66 -7.89 -11.66
N ASP A 95 12.57 -8.22 -10.39
CA ASP A 95 12.14 -7.34 -9.31
C ASP A 95 13.07 -7.39 -8.09
N GLU A 96 13.01 -6.33 -7.29
CA GLU A 96 13.70 -6.20 -6.00
C GLU A 96 12.76 -5.53 -4.99
N HIS A 97 12.85 -5.95 -3.72
CA HIS A 97 12.03 -5.46 -2.62
C HIS A 97 12.91 -5.12 -1.42
N PHE A 98 12.68 -3.95 -0.83
CA PHE A 98 13.41 -3.47 0.35
C PHE A 98 12.43 -2.85 1.33
N LEU A 99 12.67 -3.08 2.63
CA LEU A 99 11.96 -2.41 3.71
C LEU A 99 12.98 -1.92 4.74
N SER A 100 13.04 -0.60 4.90
CA SER A 100 14.04 0.07 5.72
C SER A 100 13.41 1.19 6.54
N ARG A 101 14.02 1.49 7.69
CA ARG A 101 13.64 2.65 8.49
C ARG A 101 14.58 3.80 8.17
N VAL A 102 14.02 4.99 7.94
CA VAL A 102 14.82 6.16 7.54
C VAL A 102 15.82 6.54 8.62
N ASP A 103 17.10 6.50 8.30
CA ASP A 103 18.19 7.03 9.12
C ASP A 103 19.02 8.06 8.33
N PHE A 104 18.80 9.35 8.61
CA PHE A 104 19.57 10.43 7.98
C PHE A 104 20.95 10.66 8.61
N LYS A 105 21.28 10.00 9.74
CA LYS A 105 22.62 10.12 10.35
C LYS A 105 23.63 9.22 9.64
N SER A 106 23.14 8.20 8.95
CA SER A 106 23.93 7.17 8.31
C SER A 106 23.56 7.04 6.83
N VAL A 107 23.75 8.10 6.04
CA VAL A 107 23.73 8.01 4.57
C VAL A 107 24.86 7.06 4.02
N ILE A 108 25.52 6.28 4.89
CA ILE A 108 26.47 5.18 4.63
C ILE A 108 26.20 3.93 5.53
N GLY A 109 25.12 3.89 6.34
CA GLY A 109 24.83 2.76 7.25
C GLY A 109 23.35 2.42 7.30
N ASP A 110 22.98 1.34 6.62
CA ASP A 110 21.60 0.89 6.48
C ASP A 110 21.10 0.16 7.73
N ASN A 111 19.91 0.51 8.22
CA ASN A 111 19.20 -0.21 9.28
C ASN A 111 17.99 -0.91 8.66
N SER A 112 18.25 -1.86 7.75
CA SER A 112 17.22 -2.65 7.07
C SER A 112 16.62 -3.73 7.98
N TYR A 113 15.40 -4.18 7.64
CA TYR A 113 14.78 -5.31 8.32
C TYR A 113 15.54 -6.61 8.00
N ALA A 114 15.82 -7.41 9.04
CA ALA A 114 16.48 -8.68 8.84
C ALA A 114 15.49 -9.72 8.28
N VAL A 115 15.84 -10.31 7.14
CA VAL A 115 15.05 -11.38 6.48
C VAL A 115 15.38 -12.75 7.08
N ASN A 116 14.35 -13.58 7.27
CA ASN A 116 14.49 -14.90 7.87
C ASN A 116 14.95 -15.93 6.83
N LYS A 117 16.16 -16.43 7.01
CA LYS A 117 16.82 -17.33 6.06
C LYS A 117 16.27 -18.76 6.03
N GLU A 118 15.59 -19.20 7.07
CA GLU A 118 15.00 -20.55 7.09
C GLU A 118 13.72 -20.63 6.26
N THR A 119 13.07 -19.48 6.05
CA THR A 119 11.82 -19.34 5.31
C THR A 119 12.03 -18.68 3.94
N SER A 120 13.01 -17.78 3.81
CA SER A 120 13.60 -17.31 2.55
C SER A 120 14.58 -18.37 2.01
N LYS A 121 14.05 -19.39 1.32
CA LYS A 121 14.86 -20.47 0.71
C LYS A 121 15.73 -20.00 -0.48
N GLY A 122 15.70 -18.71 -0.84
CA GLY A 122 16.46 -18.11 -1.93
C GLY A 122 17.81 -17.49 -1.55
N THR A 123 18.12 -17.31 -0.25
CA THR A 123 19.41 -16.71 0.16
C THR A 123 20.51 -17.77 0.30
N SER A 124 21.17 -18.07 -0.82
CA SER A 124 22.34 -18.97 -0.83
C SER A 124 23.46 -18.50 0.13
N ASN A 125 24.05 -19.49 0.82
CA ASN A 125 25.11 -19.42 1.83
C ASN A 125 26.27 -18.45 1.49
N ASP A 126 26.54 -17.46 2.35
CA ASP A 126 27.85 -17.27 3.02
C ASP A 126 27.84 -16.04 3.95
N GLY A 127 28.67 -16.11 5.00
CA GLY A 127 28.60 -15.27 6.19
C GLY A 127 28.84 -13.76 6.00
N LYS A 128 28.27 -12.98 6.93
CA LYS A 128 28.58 -11.59 7.37
C LYS A 128 28.89 -10.49 6.32
N LEU A 129 28.77 -10.75 5.03
CA LEU A 129 28.97 -9.80 3.92
C LEU A 129 27.96 -10.04 2.77
N GLY A 130 26.78 -10.59 3.09
CA GLY A 130 25.87 -11.25 2.15
C GLY A 130 24.64 -10.46 1.67
N PHE A 131 24.68 -9.13 1.62
CA PHE A 131 23.61 -8.29 1.04
C PHE A 131 23.98 -7.67 -0.33
N PHE A 132 25.16 -7.98 -0.88
CA PHE A 132 25.72 -7.34 -2.09
C PHE A 132 25.93 -8.28 -3.30
N LYS A 133 25.34 -9.48 -3.35
CA LYS A 133 25.66 -10.46 -4.42
C LYS A 133 24.50 -10.95 -5.30
N HIS A 134 23.25 -10.57 -5.02
CA HIS A 134 22.15 -10.90 -5.95
C HIS A 134 22.06 -9.98 -7.18
N SER A 135 22.81 -8.86 -7.20
CA SER A 135 22.96 -8.00 -8.39
C SER A 135 24.03 -8.46 -9.40
N VAL A 136 24.70 -9.61 -9.18
CA VAL A 136 25.82 -10.05 -10.06
C VAL A 136 25.80 -11.52 -10.52
N SER A 137 24.77 -12.32 -10.19
CA SER A 137 24.73 -13.75 -10.57
C SER A 137 23.72 -14.14 -11.65
N PHE A 138 23.16 -13.18 -12.41
CA PHE A 138 22.53 -13.47 -13.71
C PHE A 138 23.49 -13.27 -14.91
N VAL A 139 24.80 -13.17 -14.67
CA VAL A 139 25.82 -13.20 -15.74
C VAL A 139 26.16 -14.65 -16.06
N GLY A 140 25.21 -15.33 -16.70
CA GLY A 140 25.36 -16.68 -17.22
C GLY A 140 24.61 -16.87 -18.52
N GLY A 141 24.38 -15.80 -19.29
CA GLY A 141 23.78 -15.91 -20.62
C GLY A 141 22.92 -14.75 -21.09
N LEU A 142 23.26 -13.48 -20.82
CA LEU A 142 22.84 -12.31 -21.61
C LEU A 142 23.81 -11.15 -21.29
N GLY A 143 24.11 -10.34 -22.31
CA GLY A 143 25.36 -9.57 -22.44
C GLY A 143 25.75 -8.60 -21.30
N ASN A 144 27.07 -8.35 -21.23
CA ASN A 144 27.83 -7.45 -20.35
C ASN A 144 27.36 -5.98 -20.30
N SER A 145 26.11 -5.67 -19.94
CA SER A 145 25.68 -4.26 -19.94
C SER A 145 24.64 -3.81 -18.93
N LEU A 146 24.59 -4.33 -17.70
CA LEU A 146 23.89 -3.65 -16.61
C LEU A 146 24.55 -3.97 -15.26
N HIS A 147 25.38 -3.06 -14.76
CA HIS A 147 25.68 -2.95 -13.33
C HIS A 147 24.82 -1.81 -12.78
N LEU A 148 23.63 -2.16 -12.29
CA LEU A 148 22.80 -1.25 -11.49
C LEU A 148 23.22 -1.45 -10.04
N ASN A 149 23.92 -0.48 -9.45
CA ASN A 149 24.17 -0.45 -8.02
C ASN A 149 23.03 0.35 -7.38
N PHE A 150 21.93 -0.31 -7.01
CA PHE A 150 20.88 0.33 -6.23
C PHE A 150 21.41 0.58 -4.81
N HIS A 151 21.56 1.85 -4.44
CA HIS A 151 21.89 2.25 -3.07
C HIS A 151 20.60 2.72 -2.38
N GLU A 152 20.15 2.00 -1.35
CA GLU A 152 18.96 2.36 -0.54
C GLU A 152 19.04 3.83 -0.03
N SER A 153 20.26 4.31 0.25
CA SER A 153 20.51 5.71 0.65
C SER A 153 20.13 6.76 -0.41
N GLY A 154 20.22 6.42 -1.71
CA GLY A 154 19.82 7.29 -2.81
C GLY A 154 18.31 7.47 -2.90
N PHE A 155 17.54 6.40 -2.65
CA PHE A 155 16.09 6.46 -2.56
C PHE A 155 15.63 7.27 -1.34
N VAL A 156 16.32 7.15 -0.19
CA VAL A 156 16.01 7.95 1.00
C VAL A 156 16.22 9.45 0.74
N GLN A 157 17.21 9.82 -0.09
CA GLN A 157 17.45 11.21 -0.48
C GLN A 157 16.26 11.78 -1.29
N MET A 158 15.57 10.97 -2.09
CA MET A 158 14.43 11.37 -2.92
C MET A 158 13.15 11.72 -2.14
N LEU A 159 13.10 11.44 -0.82
CA LEU A 159 11.99 11.91 0.04
C LEU A 159 11.92 13.43 0.15
N LEU A 160 13.05 14.12 -0.06
CA LEU A 160 13.21 15.56 0.18
C LEU A 160 13.85 16.22 -1.06
N MET A 161 13.49 17.46 -1.35
CA MET A 161 14.12 18.19 -2.46
C MET A 161 15.58 18.54 -2.15
N ASP A 162 15.84 19.05 -0.95
CA ASP A 162 17.19 19.32 -0.48
C ASP A 162 17.12 19.42 1.05
N SER A 163 17.78 18.47 1.73
CA SER A 163 17.69 18.34 3.18
C SER A 163 18.55 19.35 3.95
N ASN A 164 19.36 20.15 3.25
CA ASN A 164 20.34 21.06 3.83
C ASN A 164 20.10 22.52 3.44
N SER A 165 19.88 22.78 2.15
CA SER A 165 20.06 24.13 1.58
C SER A 165 19.02 24.52 0.53
N PHE A 166 17.76 24.09 0.69
CA PHE A 166 16.64 24.58 -0.14
C PHE A 166 16.33 26.06 0.14
N ASP A 167 16.99 26.97 -0.55
CA ASP A 167 16.85 28.42 -0.38
C ASP A 167 17.16 29.24 -1.66
N ARG A 168 17.02 30.57 -1.59
CA ARG A 168 17.33 31.48 -2.71
C ARG A 168 18.81 31.75 -2.95
N GLN A 169 19.69 31.36 -2.04
CA GLN A 169 21.13 31.47 -2.24
C GLN A 169 21.65 30.37 -3.14
N HIS A 170 20.90 29.27 -3.25
CA HIS A 170 21.29 28.10 -4.03
C HIS A 170 20.37 27.80 -5.20
N TYR A 171 19.11 28.27 -5.16
CA TYR A 171 18.12 27.98 -6.20
C TYR A 171 17.51 29.24 -6.81
N THR A 172 17.23 29.16 -8.10
CA THR A 172 16.35 30.07 -8.82
C THR A 172 15.00 29.42 -9.07
N PHE A 173 13.96 30.25 -9.12
CA PHE A 173 12.58 29.82 -9.29
C PHE A 173 11.96 30.56 -10.46
N GLY A 174 11.28 29.83 -11.33
CA GLY A 174 10.51 30.42 -12.42
C GLY A 174 9.07 29.93 -12.37
N TYR A 175 8.13 30.86 -12.53
CA TYR A 175 6.70 30.52 -12.52
C TYR A 175 6.28 29.90 -13.85
N VAL A 176 5.52 28.81 -13.75
CA VAL A 176 4.99 28.06 -14.90
C VAL A 176 3.50 28.35 -15.06
N ARG A 177 2.68 27.94 -14.08
CA ARG A 177 1.21 28.03 -14.12
C ARG A 177 0.60 27.83 -12.72
N ASN A 178 -0.70 28.04 -12.62
CA ASN A 178 -1.50 27.51 -11.52
C ASN A 178 -2.06 26.14 -11.92
N ASP A 179 -2.28 25.27 -10.95
CA ASP A 179 -2.73 23.90 -11.17
C ASP A 179 -3.57 23.42 -9.97
N PHE A 180 -4.38 22.38 -10.16
CA PHE A 180 -5.14 21.74 -9.09
C PHE A 180 -4.73 20.28 -8.96
N LEU A 181 -4.23 19.90 -7.78
CA LEU A 181 -3.97 18.51 -7.44
C LEU A 181 -5.13 18.02 -6.56
N GLY A 182 -6.13 17.40 -7.19
CA GLY A 182 -7.40 17.10 -6.52
C GLY A 182 -8.11 18.36 -6.04
N ASN A 183 -8.35 18.46 -4.74
CA ASN A 183 -9.01 19.60 -4.09
C ASN A 183 -8.00 20.66 -3.60
N THR A 184 -6.72 20.54 -3.95
CA THR A 184 -5.65 21.40 -3.47
C THR A 184 -5.19 22.36 -4.57
N PRO A 185 -5.49 23.67 -4.49
CA PRO A 185 -4.97 24.66 -5.43
C PRO A 185 -3.47 24.86 -5.23
N THR A 186 -2.72 24.89 -6.34
CA THR A 186 -1.26 25.00 -6.34
C THR A 186 -0.76 26.04 -7.35
N ALA A 187 0.40 26.60 -7.07
CA ALA A 187 1.21 27.33 -8.04
C ALA A 187 2.46 26.51 -8.37
N VAL A 188 2.77 26.42 -9.65
CA VAL A 188 3.80 25.54 -10.20
C VAL A 188 5.03 26.34 -10.59
N PHE A 189 6.19 25.88 -10.13
CA PHE A 189 7.48 26.53 -10.36
C PHE A 189 8.52 25.54 -10.87
N ASP A 190 9.32 25.97 -11.84
CA ASP A 190 10.58 25.29 -12.14
C ASP A 190 11.64 25.78 -11.15
N VAL A 191 12.45 24.85 -10.65
CA VAL A 191 13.53 25.06 -9.68
C VAL A 191 14.85 24.66 -10.33
N THR A 192 15.83 25.54 -10.27
CA THR A 192 17.15 25.29 -10.87
C THR A 192 18.27 25.75 -9.95
N PRO A 193 19.27 24.91 -9.67
CA PRO A 193 20.45 25.33 -8.92
C PRO A 193 21.15 26.51 -9.61
N ILE A 194 21.59 27.52 -8.86
CA ILE A 194 22.26 28.71 -9.41
C ILE A 194 23.57 28.34 -10.13
N GLU A 195 24.29 27.35 -9.60
CA GLU A 195 25.51 26.80 -10.22
C GLU A 195 25.22 25.86 -11.41
N GLY A 196 23.93 25.70 -11.76
CA GLY A 196 23.46 24.84 -12.84
C GLY A 196 23.59 23.35 -12.53
N LYS A 197 23.52 22.52 -13.58
CA LYS A 197 23.48 21.05 -13.48
C LYS A 197 24.73 20.39 -12.87
N LYS A 198 25.79 21.16 -12.58
CA LYS A 198 27.02 20.65 -11.94
C LYS A 198 26.95 20.68 -10.41
N ALA A 199 25.90 21.27 -9.84
CA ALA A 199 25.74 21.38 -8.40
C ALA A 199 25.33 20.02 -7.80
N TYR A 200 26.32 19.20 -7.46
CA TYR A 200 26.13 17.81 -7.00
C TYR A 200 25.05 17.70 -5.90
N GLY A 201 24.11 16.77 -6.09
CA GLY A 201 23.07 16.42 -5.12
C GLY A 201 21.96 17.46 -4.95
N ARG A 202 21.93 18.53 -5.76
CA ARG A 202 20.90 19.58 -5.68
C ARG A 202 19.71 19.29 -6.59
N PHE A 203 18.50 19.50 -6.09
CA PHE A 203 17.30 19.25 -6.89
C PHE A 203 17.19 20.17 -8.12
N PHE A 204 16.85 19.58 -9.25
CA PHE A 204 16.52 20.28 -10.47
C PHE A 204 15.22 19.70 -11.03
N GLY A 205 14.20 20.55 -11.22
CA GLY A 205 12.91 20.05 -11.67
C GLY A 205 11.78 21.04 -11.44
N ARG A 206 10.60 20.50 -11.18
CA ARG A 206 9.35 21.24 -11.00
C ARG A 206 8.71 20.93 -9.66
N ILE A 207 8.18 21.97 -9.02
CA ILE A 207 7.50 21.87 -7.72
C ILE A 207 6.09 22.44 -7.82
N TRP A 208 5.17 21.85 -7.06
CA TRP A 208 3.81 22.33 -6.86
C TRP A 208 3.69 22.81 -5.41
N ILE A 209 3.49 24.12 -5.25
CA ILE A 209 3.33 24.75 -3.93
C ILE A 209 1.84 25.00 -3.70
N GLU A 210 1.26 24.44 -2.64
CA GLU A 210 -0.13 24.74 -2.28
C GLU A 210 -0.29 26.19 -1.81
N THR A 211 -1.38 26.83 -2.22
CA THR A 211 -1.52 28.29 -2.13
C THR A 211 -1.95 28.81 -0.75
N ARG A 212 -2.39 27.95 0.17
CA ARG A 212 -2.90 28.33 1.51
C ARG A 212 -1.76 28.59 2.48
N SER A 213 -0.89 27.60 2.69
CA SER A 213 0.18 27.63 3.69
C SER A 213 1.60 27.59 3.11
N GLY A 214 1.72 27.43 1.79
CA GLY A 214 3.00 27.41 1.07
C GLY A 214 3.75 26.09 1.12
N ASN A 215 3.13 24.96 1.45
CA ASN A 215 3.81 23.66 1.44
C ASN A 215 4.08 23.20 0.00
N VAL A 216 5.25 22.61 -0.25
CA VAL A 216 5.47 21.84 -1.48
C VAL A 216 4.77 20.50 -1.31
N VAL A 217 3.84 20.18 -2.20
CA VAL A 217 2.98 18.97 -2.12
C VAL A 217 3.28 17.92 -3.17
N ARG A 218 3.95 18.33 -4.26
CA ARG A 218 4.51 17.45 -5.29
C ARG A 218 5.80 18.07 -5.83
N PHE A 219 6.78 17.25 -6.13
CA PHE A 219 7.97 17.67 -6.85
C PHE A 219 8.45 16.56 -7.78
N ASN A 220 8.82 16.96 -9.00
CA ASN A 220 9.19 16.07 -10.10
C ASN A 220 10.52 16.54 -10.67
N GLY A 221 11.52 15.68 -10.76
CA GLY A 221 12.82 16.06 -11.27
C GLY A 221 13.90 15.04 -10.98
N ASP A 222 15.12 15.52 -10.91
CA ASP A 222 16.34 14.75 -10.69
C ASP A 222 17.31 15.56 -9.81
N PHE A 223 18.38 14.94 -9.32
CA PHE A 223 19.47 15.62 -8.66
C PHE A 223 20.59 15.98 -9.65
N ALA A 224 21.06 17.22 -9.58
CA ALA A 224 22.16 17.71 -10.39
C ALA A 224 23.48 17.02 -10.00
N GLY A 225 24.36 16.83 -10.99
CA GLY A 225 25.62 16.12 -10.86
C GLY A 225 26.39 16.11 -12.19
N THR A 226 27.66 15.70 -12.15
CA THR A 226 28.46 15.47 -13.37
C THR A 226 27.87 14.34 -14.21
N GLN A 227 28.33 14.15 -15.45
CA GLN A 227 27.90 13.00 -16.27
C GLN A 227 28.24 11.64 -15.65
N GLU A 228 29.25 11.60 -14.77
CA GLU A 228 29.61 10.41 -14.01
C GLU A 228 28.62 10.19 -12.86
N ASP A 229 28.20 11.27 -12.18
CA ASP A 229 27.21 11.26 -11.09
C ASP A 229 25.77 11.03 -11.56
N GLN A 230 25.43 11.44 -12.80
CA GLN A 230 24.11 11.20 -13.41
C GLN A 230 23.78 9.71 -13.60
N LYS A 231 24.73 8.80 -13.34
CA LYS A 231 24.46 7.36 -13.28
C LYS A 231 23.84 6.93 -11.94
N GLU A 232 23.93 7.79 -10.92
CA GLU A 232 23.49 7.54 -9.54
C GLU A 232 22.17 8.27 -9.21
N PHE A 233 21.77 9.26 -10.01
CA PHE A 233 20.52 9.99 -9.84
C PHE A 233 19.50 9.55 -10.90
N TYR A 234 18.24 9.44 -10.46
CA TYR A 234 17.14 8.96 -11.27
C TYR A 234 16.02 10.00 -11.28
N HIS A 235 15.25 10.05 -12.35
CA HIS A 235 14.06 10.88 -12.44
C HIS A 235 12.99 10.32 -11.51
N PHE A 236 12.48 11.19 -10.63
CA PHE A 236 11.49 10.80 -9.65
C PHE A 236 10.35 11.83 -9.55
N ASP A 237 9.19 11.35 -9.13
CA ASP A 237 7.97 12.12 -8.87
C ASP A 237 7.49 11.85 -7.45
N SER A 238 7.69 12.81 -6.55
CA SER A 238 7.44 12.67 -5.12
C SER A 238 6.18 13.42 -4.69
N TRP A 239 5.36 12.76 -3.89
CA TRP A 239 4.05 13.23 -3.43
C TRP A 239 3.95 13.27 -1.90
N ARG A 240 3.27 14.30 -1.42
CA ARG A 240 2.99 14.51 0.01
C ARG A 240 1.50 14.65 0.25
N THR A 241 0.99 14.04 1.31
CA THR A 241 -0.40 14.19 1.76
C THR A 241 -0.47 15.09 3.00
N ASN A 242 -1.63 15.73 3.19
CA ASN A 242 -1.87 16.56 4.37
C ASN A 242 -2.41 15.70 5.51
N VAL A 243 -1.53 15.38 6.47
CA VAL A 243 -1.80 14.39 7.51
C VAL A 243 -2.23 14.99 8.85
N GLN A 244 -1.94 16.27 9.05
CA GLN A 244 -2.30 17.07 10.23
C GLN A 244 -2.53 18.53 9.77
N PRO A 245 -3.14 19.40 10.60
CA PRO A 245 -3.27 20.81 10.29
C PRO A 245 -1.91 21.42 9.89
N ASP A 246 -1.84 21.99 8.68
CA ASP A 246 -0.64 22.60 8.09
C ASP A 246 0.62 21.71 7.96
N LEU A 247 0.50 20.39 8.12
CA LEU A 247 1.61 19.44 8.00
C LEU A 247 1.42 18.52 6.79
N TRP A 248 2.33 18.63 5.83
CA TRP A 248 2.38 17.80 4.64
C TRP A 248 3.63 16.92 4.70
N LEU A 249 3.46 15.60 4.63
CA LEU A 249 4.57 14.65 4.77
C LEU A 249 4.69 13.76 3.53
N PRO A 250 5.93 13.34 3.16
CA PRO A 250 6.16 12.37 2.10
C PRO A 250 5.33 11.10 2.32
N THR A 251 4.62 10.67 1.29
CA THR A 251 3.75 9.49 1.32
C THR A 251 4.22 8.44 0.32
N SER A 252 4.59 8.88 -0.87
CA SER A 252 5.07 8.01 -1.92
C SER A 252 5.87 8.80 -2.95
N PHE A 253 6.81 8.13 -3.60
CA PHE A 253 7.40 8.64 -4.82
C PHE A 253 7.63 7.53 -5.84
N TYR A 254 7.51 7.90 -7.11
CA TYR A 254 7.73 7.03 -8.26
C TYR A 254 9.07 7.38 -8.92
N VAL A 255 9.78 6.37 -9.42
CA VAL A 255 11.03 6.52 -10.17
C VAL A 255 10.89 5.80 -11.49
N GLU A 256 11.34 6.44 -12.56
CA GLU A 256 11.34 5.85 -13.90
C GLU A 256 12.59 6.24 -14.67
N GLU A 257 13.24 5.27 -15.27
CA GLU A 257 14.37 5.51 -16.15
C GLU A 257 14.18 4.82 -17.49
N SER A 258 14.36 5.59 -18.56
CA SER A 258 14.38 5.04 -19.93
C SER A 258 15.70 4.31 -20.19
N ASP A 259 15.69 3.22 -20.95
CA ASP A 259 16.94 2.62 -21.41
C ASP A 259 17.50 3.46 -22.58
N PRO A 260 18.64 4.15 -22.42
CA PRO A 260 19.22 4.98 -23.48
C PRO A 260 19.67 4.16 -24.70
N LYS A 261 19.81 2.84 -24.56
CA LYS A 261 20.17 1.93 -25.65
C LYS A 261 18.95 1.33 -26.34
N SER A 262 17.75 1.52 -25.80
CA SER A 262 16.54 0.92 -26.34
C SER A 262 16.07 1.63 -27.60
N VAL A 263 15.97 0.87 -28.69
CA VAL A 263 15.37 1.32 -29.96
C VAL A 263 13.84 1.34 -29.91
N SER A 264 13.24 0.67 -28.91
CA SER A 264 11.80 0.57 -28.69
C SER A 264 11.28 1.51 -27.59
N ARG A 265 12.13 2.43 -27.08
CA ARG A 265 11.80 3.33 -25.96
C ARG A 265 11.34 2.59 -24.70
N THR A 266 11.89 1.40 -24.49
CA THR A 266 11.61 0.59 -23.31
C THR A 266 12.28 1.20 -22.10
N LEU A 267 11.61 1.09 -20.95
CA LEU A 267 12.19 1.52 -19.68
C LEU A 267 13.33 0.58 -19.28
N LYS A 268 14.32 1.12 -18.60
CA LYS A 268 15.35 0.36 -17.91
C LYS A 268 14.75 -0.24 -16.64
N PHE A 269 14.13 0.60 -15.81
CA PHE A 269 13.42 0.17 -14.62
C PHE A 269 12.35 1.19 -14.22
N LYS A 270 11.39 0.71 -13.43
CA LYS A 270 10.44 1.50 -12.66
C LYS A 270 10.64 1.19 -11.17
N ALA A 271 10.36 2.13 -10.29
CA ALA A 271 10.28 1.85 -8.86
C ALA A 271 9.20 2.68 -8.18
N ILE A 272 8.61 2.13 -7.13
CA ILE A 272 7.71 2.83 -6.23
C ILE A 272 8.24 2.76 -4.81
N ASN A 273 8.10 3.87 -4.10
CA ASN A 273 8.44 3.96 -2.70
C ASN A 273 7.19 4.34 -1.91
N HIS A 274 6.97 3.65 -0.81
CA HIS A 274 5.86 3.84 0.11
C HIS A 274 6.41 4.26 1.47
N ILE A 275 5.91 5.36 2.05
CA ILE A 275 6.44 5.95 3.27
C ILE A 275 5.34 6.09 4.32
N TRP A 276 5.48 5.44 5.47
CA TRP A 276 4.49 5.47 6.55
C TRP A 276 5.15 5.38 7.93
N GLY A 277 4.32 5.38 8.97
CA GLY A 277 4.80 5.17 10.32
C GLY A 277 5.45 6.39 10.95
N TYR A 278 5.01 7.60 10.56
CA TYR A 278 5.46 8.84 11.21
C TYR A 278 5.08 8.91 12.69
N VAL A 279 4.13 8.09 13.12
CA VAL A 279 3.68 7.96 14.51
C VAL A 279 3.94 6.55 15.04
N LEU A 280 4.91 5.81 14.50
CA LEU A 280 5.39 4.56 15.11
C LEU A 280 6.19 4.84 16.38
N LYS A 281 5.46 5.35 17.35
CA LYS A 281 5.55 5.13 18.77
C LYS A 281 4.26 4.38 19.07
N VAL A 282 4.38 3.34 19.89
CA VAL A 282 3.25 2.55 20.43
C VAL A 282 2.01 3.45 20.52
N PRO A 283 0.83 3.01 20.05
CA PRO A 283 -0.41 3.66 20.47
C PRO A 283 -0.28 3.91 21.95
N PRO A 284 -0.68 5.08 22.47
CA PRO A 284 -0.91 5.15 23.90
C PRO A 284 -1.73 3.91 24.22
N PRO A 285 -1.34 3.06 25.19
CA PRO A 285 -2.32 2.15 25.75
C PRO A 285 -3.55 3.03 26.00
N GLU A 286 -4.75 2.58 25.62
CA GLU A 286 -5.94 3.31 26.04
C GLU A 286 -5.75 3.65 27.52
N SER A 287 -5.66 4.95 27.82
CA SER A 287 -5.28 5.59 29.10
C SER A 287 -3.79 5.61 29.54
N GLU A 288 -3.05 6.66 29.13
CA GLU A 288 -2.29 7.46 30.12
C GLU A 288 -3.22 8.54 30.70
N ASN A 289 -4.29 8.06 31.33
CA ASN A 289 -4.91 8.73 32.46
C ASN A 289 -4.99 7.63 33.50
N THR A 290 -3.99 7.58 34.39
CA THR A 290 -4.08 6.79 35.62
C THR A 290 -5.13 7.44 36.53
N SER A 291 -6.38 7.27 36.15
CA SER A 291 -7.51 7.10 37.04
C SER A 291 -7.73 5.59 37.06
N MET A 292 -7.54 4.95 38.21
CA MET A 292 -7.91 3.54 38.37
C MET A 292 -9.43 3.32 38.29
N ASP A 293 -10.22 4.38 38.06
CA ASP A 293 -11.62 4.28 37.70
C ASP A 293 -11.77 4.18 36.18
N VAL A 294 -12.12 2.99 35.71
CA VAL A 294 -12.51 2.75 34.33
C VAL A 294 -13.91 3.35 34.14
N VAL A 295 -13.99 4.57 33.61
CA VAL A 295 -15.27 5.23 33.34
C VAL A 295 -16.02 4.46 32.26
N GLY A 296 -17.05 3.72 32.66
CA GLY A 296 -17.89 2.93 31.75
C GLY A 296 -17.58 1.43 31.69
N ALA A 297 -16.58 0.92 32.43
CA ALA A 297 -16.53 -0.53 32.65
C ALA A 297 -17.48 -0.90 33.77
N THR A 298 -18.46 -1.72 33.43
CA THR A 298 -19.20 -2.49 34.41
C THR A 298 -18.23 -3.50 35.01
N ASP A 299 -17.98 -3.41 36.32
CA ASP A 299 -17.27 -4.45 37.04
C ASP A 299 -18.10 -5.75 36.97
N VAL A 300 -17.68 -6.66 36.10
CA VAL A 300 -18.25 -8.01 35.93
C VAL A 300 -17.43 -9.06 36.67
N SER A 301 -16.54 -8.68 37.60
CA SER A 301 -15.76 -9.64 38.38
C SER A 301 -16.61 -10.62 39.17
N ASN A 302 -17.82 -10.20 39.57
CA ASN A 302 -18.82 -11.07 40.22
C ASN A 302 -19.50 -12.06 39.25
N ASP A 303 -19.44 -11.82 37.93
CA ASP A 303 -19.93 -12.71 36.87
C ASP A 303 -18.80 -13.57 36.27
N ALA A 304 -17.54 -13.27 36.61
CA ALA A 304 -16.37 -13.97 36.12
C ALA A 304 -16.26 -15.35 36.80
N GLN A 305 -16.66 -16.39 36.08
CA GLN A 305 -16.42 -17.76 36.50
C GLN A 305 -14.99 -18.18 36.16
N ASP A 306 -14.40 -19.04 37.00
CA ASP A 306 -13.15 -19.72 36.66
C ASP A 306 -13.29 -20.39 35.29
N VAL A 307 -12.32 -20.13 34.41
CA VAL A 307 -12.30 -20.76 33.09
C VAL A 307 -11.93 -22.23 33.23
N SER A 308 -12.69 -23.10 32.56
CA SER A 308 -12.32 -24.53 32.44
C SER A 308 -10.90 -24.69 31.86
N PRO A 309 -10.21 -25.83 32.05
CA PRO A 309 -8.89 -26.06 31.46
C PRO A 309 -8.83 -25.83 29.94
N LEU A 310 -9.89 -26.19 29.20
CA LEU A 310 -10.01 -25.90 27.77
C LEU A 310 -10.21 -24.40 27.50
N GLY A 311 -11.01 -23.72 28.33
CA GLY A 311 -11.18 -22.26 28.29
C GLY A 311 -9.86 -21.52 28.52
N ALA A 312 -9.08 -21.93 29.52
CA ALA A 312 -7.76 -21.39 29.81
C ALA A 312 -6.80 -21.60 28.63
N GLN A 313 -6.78 -22.78 28.01
CA GLN A 313 -5.95 -23.04 26.83
C GLN A 313 -6.32 -22.13 25.65
N ARG A 314 -7.62 -21.90 25.41
CA ARG A 314 -8.09 -21.00 24.35
C ARG A 314 -7.75 -19.53 24.63
N ALA A 315 -7.92 -19.09 25.88
CA ALA A 315 -7.51 -17.75 26.31
C ALA A 315 -5.99 -17.56 26.14
N TRP A 316 -5.20 -18.60 26.44
CA TRP A 316 -3.74 -18.56 26.25
C TRP A 316 -3.31 -18.44 24.78
N VAL A 317 -3.99 -19.17 23.88
CA VAL A 317 -3.78 -19.02 22.43
C VAL A 317 -4.19 -17.62 21.97
N GLN A 318 -5.31 -17.10 22.46
CA GLN A 318 -5.74 -15.74 22.16
C GLN A 318 -4.72 -14.70 22.61
N GLN A 319 -4.15 -14.85 23.80
CA GLN A 319 -3.12 -13.95 24.29
C GLN A 319 -1.87 -13.97 23.39
N ALA A 320 -1.44 -15.15 22.93
CA ALA A 320 -0.34 -15.23 21.95
C ALA A 320 -0.68 -14.52 20.63
N GLU A 321 -1.91 -14.68 20.15
CA GLU A 321 -2.40 -14.02 18.94
C GLU A 321 -2.41 -12.49 19.09
N ASP A 322 -3.01 -11.98 20.15
CA ASP A 322 -3.12 -10.54 20.42
C ASP A 322 -1.74 -9.90 20.54
N ASN A 323 -0.83 -10.56 21.26
CA ASN A 323 0.55 -10.11 21.44
C ASN A 323 1.33 -10.02 20.12
N ILE A 324 1.15 -10.99 19.21
CA ILE A 324 1.82 -10.95 17.89
C ILE A 324 1.24 -9.83 17.04
N VAL A 325 -0.08 -9.72 16.96
CA VAL A 325 -0.76 -8.67 16.19
C VAL A 325 -0.32 -7.30 16.68
N GLU A 326 -0.28 -7.09 17.99
CA GLU A 326 0.22 -5.86 18.58
C GLU A 326 1.70 -5.63 18.23
N ARG A 327 2.55 -6.65 18.32
CA ARG A 327 3.98 -6.52 18.03
C ARG A 327 4.25 -6.18 16.56
N LEU A 328 3.49 -6.75 15.63
CA LEU A 328 3.59 -6.44 14.19
C LEU A 328 3.09 -5.02 13.89
N PHE A 329 2.03 -4.58 14.56
CA PHE A 329 1.56 -3.21 14.47
C PHE A 329 2.60 -2.21 15.02
N GLN A 330 3.17 -2.46 16.20
CA GLN A 330 4.27 -1.66 16.76
C GLN A 330 5.53 -1.65 15.88
N ALA A 331 5.74 -2.70 15.07
CA ALA A 331 6.82 -2.75 14.10
C ALA A 331 6.52 -1.97 12.81
N GLY A 332 5.32 -1.41 12.65
CA GLY A 332 4.87 -0.71 11.45
C GLY A 332 4.56 -1.65 10.29
N LEU A 333 4.25 -2.92 10.55
CA LEU A 333 4.00 -3.90 9.49
C LEU A 333 2.50 -4.12 9.23
N LEU A 334 1.66 -3.97 10.25
CA LEU A 334 0.20 -4.04 10.10
C LEU A 334 -0.39 -2.64 10.02
N ASP A 335 -1.49 -2.52 9.31
CA ASP A 335 -2.33 -1.35 9.32
C ASP A 335 -2.91 -1.08 10.72
N ALA A 336 -3.35 0.14 11.02
CA ALA A 336 -4.29 0.37 12.11
C ALA A 336 -5.71 -0.10 11.70
N PRO A 337 -6.59 -0.49 12.66
CA PRO A 337 -7.92 -0.99 12.33
C PRO A 337 -8.66 -0.09 11.33
N SER A 338 -9.17 -0.69 10.26
CA SER A 338 -9.76 0.00 9.13
C SER A 338 -11.17 -0.48 8.78
N GLU A 339 -11.92 0.31 8.01
CA GLU A 339 -13.22 -0.12 7.47
C GLU A 339 -13.07 -1.30 6.50
N PHE A 340 -11.92 -1.38 5.82
CA PHE A 340 -11.63 -2.47 4.90
C PHE A 340 -11.49 -3.82 5.63
N ASP A 341 -10.94 -3.83 6.85
CA ASP A 341 -10.90 -5.02 7.70
C ASP A 341 -12.30 -5.60 7.92
N LYS A 342 -13.31 -4.73 8.14
CA LYS A 342 -14.71 -5.15 8.32
C LYS A 342 -15.29 -5.79 7.08
N THR A 343 -14.88 -5.33 5.90
CA THR A 343 -15.27 -5.96 4.63
C THR A 343 -14.68 -7.37 4.53
N LEU A 344 -13.40 -7.55 4.85
CA LEU A 344 -12.75 -8.87 4.85
C LEU A 344 -13.35 -9.81 5.92
N GLU A 345 -13.62 -9.31 7.13
CA GLU A 345 -14.27 -10.06 8.21
C GLU A 345 -15.66 -10.53 7.80
N ALA A 346 -16.45 -9.68 7.13
CA ALA A 346 -17.78 -10.04 6.63
C ALA A 346 -17.71 -11.13 5.56
N LEU A 347 -16.77 -11.03 4.60
CA LEU A 347 -16.55 -12.08 3.60
C LEU A 347 -16.11 -13.40 4.25
N ALA A 348 -15.20 -13.36 5.22
CA ALA A 348 -14.77 -14.54 5.96
C ALA A 348 -15.93 -15.18 6.73
N GLY A 349 -16.77 -14.36 7.39
CA GLY A 349 -17.98 -14.80 8.06
C GLY A 349 -18.98 -15.47 7.11
N ASN A 350 -19.16 -14.92 5.90
CA ASN A 350 -20.02 -15.51 4.87
C ASN A 350 -19.51 -16.89 4.44
N ILE A 351 -18.19 -17.05 4.22
CA ILE A 351 -17.60 -18.36 3.85
C ILE A 351 -17.90 -19.41 4.93
N LEU A 352 -17.73 -19.05 6.21
CA LEU A 352 -18.05 -19.95 7.33
C LEU A 352 -19.54 -20.30 7.37
N ALA A 353 -20.42 -19.30 7.22
CA ALA A 353 -21.87 -19.47 7.25
C ALA A 353 -22.37 -20.38 6.12
N TYR A 354 -21.91 -20.16 4.88
CA TYR A 354 -22.28 -21.00 3.72
C TYR A 354 -21.83 -22.46 3.87
N ASN A 355 -20.78 -22.69 4.65
CA ASN A 355 -20.27 -24.03 4.95
C ASN A 355 -20.80 -24.62 6.27
N ASN A 356 -21.73 -23.93 6.95
CA ASN A 356 -22.28 -24.33 8.26
C ASN A 356 -21.20 -24.55 9.34
N ILE A 357 -20.16 -23.72 9.34
CA ILE A 357 -19.04 -23.81 10.30
C ILE A 357 -19.20 -22.73 11.36
N THR A 358 -19.23 -23.16 12.63
CA THR A 358 -19.19 -22.24 13.77
C THR A 358 -17.84 -22.31 14.45
N LEU A 359 -17.16 -21.17 14.55
CA LEU A 359 -15.90 -21.05 15.29
C LEU A 359 -16.17 -20.61 16.73
N SER A 360 -15.29 -21.00 17.65
CA SER A 360 -15.38 -20.58 19.06
C SER A 360 -15.10 -19.10 19.28
N ARG A 361 -14.44 -18.44 18.32
CA ARG A 361 -14.14 -17.01 18.31
C ARG A 361 -14.35 -16.49 16.88
N PRO A 362 -14.80 -15.24 16.71
CA PRO A 362 -14.93 -14.64 15.39
C PRO A 362 -13.58 -14.52 14.70
N ILE A 363 -13.59 -14.42 13.37
CA ILE A 363 -12.40 -14.08 12.59
C ILE A 363 -12.19 -12.57 12.64
N ARG A 364 -10.94 -12.15 12.82
CA ARG A 364 -10.49 -10.78 12.60
C ARG A 364 -9.68 -10.72 11.32
N CYS A 365 -9.68 -9.58 10.64
CA CYS A 365 -8.83 -9.37 9.48
C CYS A 365 -7.95 -8.14 9.69
N ARG A 366 -6.74 -8.16 9.14
CA ARG A 366 -5.81 -7.03 9.11
C ARG A 366 -5.03 -7.00 7.80
N THR A 367 -4.51 -5.84 7.45
CA THR A 367 -3.70 -5.66 6.24
C THR A 367 -2.22 -5.56 6.60
N LEU A 368 -1.39 -6.41 6.00
CA LEU A 368 0.06 -6.27 6.03
C LEU A 368 0.45 -5.20 4.99
N LEU A 369 1.19 -4.17 5.42
CA LEU A 369 1.42 -2.96 4.64
C LEU A 369 2.42 -3.16 3.48
N THR A 370 3.09 -4.31 3.41
CA THR A 370 4.17 -4.58 2.47
C THR A 370 3.71 -5.16 1.12
N GLU A 371 4.58 -5.09 0.11
CA GLU A 371 4.34 -5.50 -1.28
C GLU A 371 4.48 -7.00 -1.60
N PRO A 372 5.19 -7.88 -0.88
CA PRO A 372 5.19 -9.30 -1.23
C PRO A 372 3.78 -9.93 -1.17
N LEU A 373 3.46 -10.84 -2.08
CA LEU A 373 2.16 -11.51 -2.19
C LEU A 373 2.06 -12.62 -1.14
N GLU A 374 1.55 -12.27 0.04
CA GLU A 374 1.48 -13.19 1.15
C GLU A 374 0.19 -13.04 1.97
N SER A 375 -0.15 -14.12 2.67
CA SER A 375 -1.26 -14.14 3.61
C SER A 375 -0.96 -15.13 4.72
N LEU A 376 -1.50 -14.93 5.91
CA LEU A 376 -1.28 -15.82 7.05
C LEU A 376 -2.45 -15.80 8.03
N ALA A 377 -2.59 -16.89 8.78
CA ALA A 377 -3.48 -17.02 9.91
C ALA A 377 -2.69 -16.96 11.23
N ILE A 378 -2.98 -15.97 12.06
CA ILE A 378 -2.44 -15.79 13.41
C ILE A 378 -3.56 -16.10 14.39
N GLY A 379 -3.65 -17.35 14.86
CA GLY A 379 -4.80 -17.77 15.67
C GLY A 379 -6.11 -17.62 14.87
N ASN A 380 -6.99 -16.70 15.30
CA ASN A 380 -8.23 -16.36 14.58
C ASN A 380 -8.13 -15.07 13.75
N THR A 381 -6.95 -14.47 13.63
CA THR A 381 -6.73 -13.26 12.83
C THR A 381 -6.10 -13.62 11.49
N ILE A 382 -6.77 -13.27 10.40
CA ILE A 382 -6.24 -13.40 9.04
C ILE A 382 -5.52 -12.10 8.68
N VAL A 383 -4.30 -12.21 8.17
CA VAL A 383 -3.53 -11.09 7.66
C VAL A 383 -3.29 -11.32 6.17
N ILE A 384 -3.50 -10.28 5.36
CA ILE A 384 -3.30 -10.31 3.90
C ILE A 384 -2.44 -9.11 3.51
N SER A 385 -1.43 -9.32 2.67
CA SER A 385 -0.61 -8.22 2.17
C SER A 385 -1.38 -7.27 1.25
N LYS A 386 -1.00 -5.99 1.33
CA LYS A 386 -1.61 -4.90 0.58
C LYS A 386 -1.56 -5.17 -0.92
N SER A 387 -0.44 -5.65 -1.44
CA SER A 387 -0.27 -5.97 -2.86
C SER A 387 -1.14 -7.13 -3.33
N LEU A 388 -1.36 -8.14 -2.49
CA LEU A 388 -2.23 -9.26 -2.80
C LEU A 388 -3.68 -8.76 -2.91
N LEU A 389 -4.09 -7.85 -2.02
CA LEU A 389 -5.38 -7.17 -2.09
C LEU A 389 -5.47 -6.24 -3.31
N ASP A 390 -4.41 -5.49 -3.63
CA ASP A 390 -4.35 -4.58 -4.78
C ASP A 390 -4.50 -5.30 -6.10
N THR A 391 -3.65 -6.30 -6.32
CA THR A 391 -3.53 -7.00 -7.60
C THR A 391 -4.74 -7.90 -7.86
N THR A 392 -5.47 -8.30 -6.81
CA THR A 392 -6.73 -9.04 -6.93
C THR A 392 -7.98 -8.15 -6.99
N GLY A 393 -7.84 -6.86 -6.71
CA GLY A 393 -8.89 -5.83 -6.71
C GLY A 393 -9.39 -5.43 -8.11
N VAL A 394 -9.63 -6.39 -8.99
CA VAL A 394 -10.12 -6.13 -10.35
C VAL A 394 -11.54 -5.58 -10.29
N VAL A 395 -11.71 -4.35 -10.77
CA VAL A 395 -12.98 -3.63 -10.73
C VAL A 395 -13.91 -4.10 -11.85
N THR A 396 -14.98 -4.79 -11.50
CA THR A 396 -16.10 -5.12 -12.39
C THR A 396 -17.37 -4.41 -11.93
N GLN A 397 -18.32 -4.19 -12.84
CA GLN A 397 -19.57 -3.48 -12.51
C GLN A 397 -20.39 -4.15 -11.40
N ASP A 398 -20.31 -5.48 -11.30
CA ASP A 398 -21.00 -6.31 -10.32
C ASP A 398 -20.14 -6.66 -9.09
N GLY A 399 -18.85 -6.29 -9.09
CA GLY A 399 -17.89 -6.66 -8.05
C GLY A 399 -17.59 -8.17 -7.92
N ALA A 400 -18.13 -9.01 -8.81
CA ALA A 400 -18.07 -10.46 -8.68
C ALA A 400 -16.62 -10.99 -8.77
N GLN A 401 -15.79 -10.37 -9.61
CA GLN A 401 -14.41 -10.79 -9.78
C GLN A 401 -13.56 -10.52 -8.55
N GLN A 402 -13.62 -9.30 -8.02
CA GLN A 402 -12.93 -8.94 -6.78
C GLN A 402 -13.37 -9.84 -5.62
N MET A 403 -14.68 -10.02 -5.44
CA MET A 403 -15.21 -10.89 -4.39
C MET A 403 -14.75 -12.35 -4.55
N GLY A 404 -14.78 -12.89 -5.78
CA GLY A 404 -14.30 -14.25 -6.06
C GLY A 404 -12.81 -14.45 -5.76
N ASN A 405 -11.98 -13.44 -6.07
CA ASN A 405 -10.56 -13.47 -5.72
C ASN A 405 -10.34 -13.44 -4.20
N LEU A 406 -10.98 -12.49 -3.51
CA LEU A 406 -10.86 -12.35 -2.05
C LEU A 406 -11.38 -13.59 -1.33
N ASN A 407 -12.48 -14.19 -1.79
CA ASN A 407 -13.01 -15.42 -1.21
C ASN A 407 -12.00 -16.58 -1.31
N ALA A 408 -11.24 -16.69 -2.40
CA ALA A 408 -10.23 -17.74 -2.55
C ALA A 408 -9.06 -17.57 -1.57
N ILE A 409 -8.57 -16.34 -1.40
CA ILE A 409 -7.50 -16.01 -0.44
C ILE A 409 -7.99 -16.24 1.00
N LEU A 410 -9.17 -15.74 1.33
CA LEU A 410 -9.77 -15.93 2.65
C LEU A 410 -10.04 -17.40 2.93
N ALA A 411 -10.60 -18.17 1.99
CA ALA A 411 -10.84 -19.60 2.17
C ALA A 411 -9.54 -20.37 2.46
N PHE A 412 -8.42 -19.99 1.84
CA PHE A 412 -7.11 -20.57 2.12
C PHE A 412 -6.70 -20.33 3.59
N GLN A 413 -6.79 -19.11 4.08
CA GLN A 413 -6.42 -18.80 5.47
C GLN A 413 -7.44 -19.29 6.51
N ILE A 414 -8.73 -19.27 6.20
CA ILE A 414 -9.80 -19.88 7.02
C ILE A 414 -9.54 -21.37 7.19
N ALA A 415 -9.04 -22.06 6.16
CA ALA A 415 -8.70 -23.47 6.25
C ALA A 415 -7.58 -23.74 7.28
N HIS A 416 -6.56 -22.87 7.39
CA HIS A 416 -5.56 -22.98 8.46
C HIS A 416 -6.20 -22.89 9.85
N ILE A 417 -7.15 -21.97 10.04
CA ILE A 417 -7.88 -21.78 11.30
C ILE A 417 -8.72 -23.02 11.65
N ILE A 418 -9.48 -23.55 10.69
CA ILE A 418 -10.37 -24.72 10.89
C ILE A 418 -9.56 -25.99 11.18
N LEU A 419 -8.42 -26.16 10.49
CA LEU A 419 -7.52 -27.30 10.70
C LEU A 419 -6.67 -27.17 11.97
N ALA A 420 -6.79 -26.04 12.67
CA ALA A 420 -6.03 -25.72 13.88
C ALA A 420 -4.52 -25.86 13.67
N HIS A 421 -4.02 -25.43 12.51
CA HIS A 421 -2.58 -25.29 12.28
C HIS A 421 -2.03 -24.32 13.33
N ARG A 422 -1.07 -24.81 14.12
CA ARG A 422 -0.85 -24.30 15.48
C ARG A 422 -0.11 -22.97 15.47
N LEU A 423 -0.69 -22.00 16.18
CA LEU A 423 0.02 -20.84 16.68
C LEU A 423 0.97 -21.27 17.82
N ASP A 424 2.24 -20.85 17.76
CA ASP A 424 3.19 -21.09 18.83
C ASP A 424 2.83 -20.23 20.06
N THR A 425 2.31 -20.88 21.10
CA THR A 425 1.86 -20.19 22.32
C THR A 425 3.00 -19.59 23.14
N LYS A 426 4.27 -19.77 22.74
CA LYS A 426 5.39 -19.06 23.35
C LYS A 426 5.23 -17.53 23.26
N TYR A 427 4.48 -17.03 22.29
CA TYR A 427 4.27 -15.59 22.13
C TYR A 427 3.22 -15.02 23.11
N ALA A 428 2.54 -15.85 23.90
CA ALA A 428 1.73 -15.36 25.04
C ALA A 428 2.62 -14.77 26.17
N PHE A 429 3.91 -15.13 26.18
CA PHE A 429 4.90 -14.57 27.09
C PHE A 429 5.49 -13.27 26.51
N ASN A 430 5.10 -12.12 27.07
CA ASN A 430 5.48 -10.79 26.56
C ASN A 430 7.00 -10.58 26.49
N ASP A 431 7.78 -11.19 27.39
CA ASP A 431 9.25 -11.11 27.40
C ASP A 431 9.87 -11.64 26.10
N ARG A 432 9.22 -12.59 25.42
CA ARG A 432 9.70 -13.14 24.14
C ARG A 432 9.50 -12.21 22.96
N LEU A 433 8.76 -11.11 23.14
CA LEU A 433 8.50 -10.09 22.13
C LEU A 433 9.33 -8.81 22.33
N LEU A 434 10.16 -8.78 23.38
CA LEU A 434 11.08 -7.69 23.69
C LEU A 434 12.36 -7.78 22.83
N PHE A 435 12.25 -7.38 21.57
CA PHE A 435 13.36 -7.27 20.64
C PHE A 435 13.20 -6.05 19.71
N PRO A 436 14.26 -5.55 19.05
CA PRO A 436 14.17 -4.43 18.12
C PRO A 436 13.24 -4.72 16.92
N SER A 437 12.41 -3.75 16.51
CA SER A 437 11.43 -3.93 15.43
C SER A 437 12.03 -4.39 14.10
N THR A 438 13.26 -3.98 13.79
CA THR A 438 13.98 -4.41 12.57
C THR A 438 14.27 -5.91 12.52
N THR A 439 14.09 -6.66 13.61
CA THR A 439 14.32 -8.12 13.66
C THR A 439 13.05 -8.95 13.69
N VAL A 440 11.88 -8.33 13.50
CA VAL A 440 10.58 -8.97 13.72
C VAL A 440 10.34 -10.19 12.82
N PHE A 441 10.70 -10.14 11.53
CA PHE A 441 10.56 -11.28 10.60
C PHE A 441 11.37 -12.51 11.04
N ASN A 442 12.53 -12.29 11.67
CA ASN A 442 13.36 -13.36 12.21
C ASN A 442 12.84 -13.93 13.53
N ARG A 443 12.21 -13.08 14.35
CA ARG A 443 11.78 -13.43 15.70
C ARG A 443 10.37 -13.98 15.78
N ILE A 444 9.53 -13.66 14.78
CA ILE A 444 8.17 -14.13 14.64
C ILE A 444 7.97 -14.76 13.25
N PRO A 445 8.58 -15.93 12.97
CA PRO A 445 8.23 -16.68 11.77
C PRO A 445 6.79 -17.20 11.89
N MET A 446 5.95 -16.88 10.91
CA MET A 446 4.53 -17.25 10.89
C MET A 446 4.15 -18.13 9.69
N HIS A 447 5.13 -18.56 8.90
CA HIS A 447 4.92 -19.49 7.79
C HIS A 447 4.41 -20.83 8.31
N HIS A 448 3.47 -21.41 7.58
CA HIS A 448 3.02 -22.78 7.83
C HIS A 448 3.93 -23.80 7.13
N THR A 449 3.92 -25.03 7.63
CA THR A 449 4.67 -26.11 6.98
C THR A 449 4.04 -26.50 5.64
N ASP A 450 4.81 -27.13 4.74
CA ASP A 450 4.26 -27.62 3.47
C ASP A 450 3.07 -28.58 3.65
N ALA A 451 3.08 -29.37 4.74
CA ALA A 451 1.99 -30.27 5.08
C ALA A 451 0.72 -29.49 5.48
N ASP A 452 0.88 -28.46 6.31
CA ASP A 452 -0.21 -27.57 6.72
C ASP A 452 -0.78 -26.83 5.50
N ASN A 453 0.07 -26.21 4.68
CA ASN A 453 -0.34 -25.50 3.46
C ASN A 453 -1.04 -26.43 2.46
N THR A 454 -0.57 -27.68 2.30
CA THR A 454 -1.23 -28.69 1.45
C THR A 454 -2.62 -29.06 2.00
N ALA A 455 -2.73 -29.28 3.31
CA ALA A 455 -4.00 -29.60 3.95
C ALA A 455 -4.99 -28.42 3.87
N ALA A 456 -4.51 -27.20 4.10
CA ALA A 456 -5.28 -25.98 3.98
C ALA A 456 -5.77 -25.75 2.55
N ALA A 457 -4.92 -25.95 1.54
CA ALA A 457 -5.32 -25.83 0.13
C ALA A 457 -6.45 -26.79 -0.23
N LYS A 458 -6.35 -28.05 0.21
CA LYS A 458 -7.42 -29.03 0.01
C LYS A 458 -8.71 -28.58 0.68
N LYS A 459 -8.63 -28.13 1.93
CA LYS A 459 -9.80 -27.70 2.70
C LYS A 459 -10.42 -26.41 2.12
N ALA A 460 -9.61 -25.49 1.63
CA ALA A 460 -10.05 -24.27 0.96
C ALA A 460 -10.87 -24.58 -0.30
N MET A 461 -10.43 -25.56 -1.10
CA MET A 461 -11.22 -26.02 -2.25
C MET A 461 -12.58 -26.62 -1.82
N GLU A 462 -12.66 -27.30 -0.67
CA GLU A 462 -13.94 -27.76 -0.12
C GLU A 462 -14.84 -26.57 0.27
N LEU A 463 -14.28 -25.58 0.97
CA LEU A 463 -15.01 -24.38 1.41
C LEU A 463 -15.60 -23.60 0.23
N LEU A 464 -14.83 -23.49 -0.87
CA LEU A 464 -15.24 -22.77 -2.07
C LEU A 464 -16.30 -23.52 -2.90
N ASN A 465 -16.59 -24.79 -2.61
CA ASN A 465 -17.65 -25.53 -3.30
C ASN A 465 -19.06 -25.25 -2.74
N ALA A 466 -19.18 -24.41 -1.72
CA ALA A 466 -20.49 -23.93 -1.28
C ALA A 466 -21.23 -23.26 -2.45
N LYS A 467 -22.54 -23.51 -2.56
CA LYS A 467 -23.36 -23.08 -3.70
C LYS A 467 -23.31 -21.57 -3.92
N GLU A 468 -23.26 -20.81 -2.82
CA GLU A 468 -23.20 -19.35 -2.79
C GLU A 468 -21.86 -18.78 -3.27
N LEU A 469 -20.81 -19.62 -3.32
CA LEU A 469 -19.46 -19.26 -3.77
C LEU A 469 -19.12 -19.84 -5.16
N GLU A 470 -19.99 -20.70 -5.68
CA GLU A 470 -19.77 -21.41 -6.95
C GLU A 470 -19.60 -20.42 -8.11
N GLY A 471 -18.63 -20.71 -8.98
CA GLY A 471 -18.28 -19.85 -10.10
C GLY A 471 -17.31 -18.73 -9.73
N GLY A 472 -17.18 -18.35 -8.46
CA GLY A 472 -16.17 -17.38 -8.02
C GLY A 472 -14.73 -17.86 -8.24
N GLN A 473 -14.51 -19.18 -8.22
CA GLN A 473 -13.18 -19.79 -8.42
C GLN A 473 -12.56 -19.47 -9.79
N GLN A 474 -13.37 -19.14 -10.79
CA GLN A 474 -12.90 -18.81 -12.14
C GLN A 474 -12.01 -17.55 -12.14
N TYR A 475 -12.28 -16.62 -11.22
CA TYR A 475 -11.57 -15.35 -11.14
C TYR A 475 -10.19 -15.53 -10.54
N PHE A 476 -10.10 -16.25 -9.42
CA PHE A 476 -8.79 -16.53 -8.82
C PHE A 476 -7.98 -17.51 -9.69
N SER A 477 -8.65 -18.37 -10.45
CA SER A 477 -8.00 -19.15 -11.52
C SER A 477 -7.31 -18.25 -12.54
N LEU A 478 -7.99 -17.22 -13.06
CA LEU A 478 -7.39 -16.25 -13.99
C LEU A 478 -6.21 -15.52 -13.36
N TYR A 479 -6.36 -15.07 -12.11
CA TYR A 479 -5.28 -14.41 -11.35
C TYR A 479 -4.04 -15.30 -11.24
N LEU A 480 -4.19 -16.57 -10.84
CA LEU A 480 -3.06 -17.51 -10.75
C LEU A 480 -2.46 -17.84 -12.12
N GLN A 481 -3.27 -17.93 -13.19
CA GLN A 481 -2.76 -18.08 -14.55
C GLN A 481 -1.91 -16.87 -14.98
N GLN A 482 -2.33 -15.66 -14.60
CA GLN A 482 -1.57 -14.44 -14.85
C GLN A 482 -0.26 -14.41 -14.07
N LEU A 483 -0.32 -14.77 -12.78
CA LEU A 483 0.87 -14.87 -11.93
C LEU A 483 1.83 -15.93 -12.46
N GLN A 484 1.34 -17.07 -12.94
CA GLN A 484 2.16 -18.15 -13.51
C GLN A 484 3.08 -17.66 -14.65
N GLN A 485 2.63 -16.70 -15.46
CA GLN A 485 3.44 -16.10 -16.53
C GLN A 485 4.56 -15.19 -16.00
N ARG A 486 4.46 -14.75 -14.73
CA ARG A 486 5.35 -13.77 -14.09
C ARG A 486 6.18 -14.32 -12.94
N VAL A 487 5.85 -15.48 -12.34
CA VAL A 487 6.56 -16.05 -11.17
C VAL A 487 8.08 -16.06 -11.35
N LYS A 488 8.59 -16.36 -12.55
CA LYS A 488 10.04 -16.39 -12.79
C LYS A 488 10.71 -15.02 -12.81
N SER A 489 9.99 -14.00 -13.27
CA SER A 489 10.47 -12.62 -13.33
C SER A 489 10.27 -11.88 -12.00
N LEU A 490 9.19 -12.19 -11.28
CA LEU A 490 8.78 -11.47 -10.08
C LEU A 490 9.11 -12.28 -8.83
N LYS A 491 10.40 -12.48 -8.53
CA LYS A 491 10.83 -13.30 -7.42
C LYS A 491 10.56 -12.62 -6.08
N ALA A 492 10.94 -11.35 -5.95
CA ALA A 492 10.79 -10.59 -4.72
C ALA A 492 9.30 -10.44 -4.35
N LEU A 493 8.43 -10.24 -5.34
CA LEU A 493 6.98 -10.19 -5.15
C LEU A 493 6.39 -11.52 -4.67
N ASN A 494 6.98 -12.65 -5.03
CA ASN A 494 6.50 -13.98 -4.63
C ASN A 494 7.24 -14.55 -3.41
N GLU A 495 8.16 -13.80 -2.81
CA GLU A 495 8.93 -14.20 -1.64
C GLU A 495 8.29 -13.62 -0.37
N PRO A 496 7.54 -14.42 0.41
CA PRO A 496 6.87 -13.91 1.60
C PRO A 496 7.87 -13.52 2.69
N MET A 497 7.57 -12.45 3.43
CA MET A 497 8.41 -11.95 4.52
C MET A 497 8.08 -12.59 5.87
N ILE A 498 6.81 -12.93 6.11
CA ILE A 498 6.36 -13.46 7.40
C ILE A 498 5.40 -14.65 7.31
N GLY A 499 4.54 -14.66 6.28
CA GLY A 499 3.41 -15.56 6.12
C GLY A 499 3.53 -16.49 4.91
N ASP A 500 2.41 -17.03 4.46
CA ASP A 500 2.41 -17.97 3.34
C ASP A 500 2.32 -17.22 1.99
N GLY A 501 3.29 -17.49 1.11
CA GLY A 501 3.23 -17.05 -0.29
C GLY A 501 2.21 -17.87 -1.09
N LEU A 502 1.90 -17.44 -2.31
CA LEU A 502 0.98 -18.17 -3.20
C LEU A 502 1.61 -19.44 -3.80
N ILE A 503 2.93 -19.45 -3.95
CA ILE A 503 3.74 -20.58 -4.42
C ILE A 503 4.43 -21.27 -3.24
N LYS A 504 4.86 -22.52 -3.44
CA LYS A 504 5.56 -23.28 -2.41
C LYS A 504 6.91 -22.70 -2.04
N SER A 505 7.68 -22.26 -3.04
CA SER A 505 8.93 -21.53 -2.85
C SER A 505 9.40 -20.91 -4.17
N ASP A 506 10.47 -20.13 -4.12
CA ASP A 506 11.20 -19.63 -5.27
C ASP A 506 11.76 -20.75 -6.18
N THR A 507 12.10 -21.90 -5.59
CA THR A 507 12.60 -23.08 -6.32
C THR A 507 11.50 -24.04 -6.78
N ASP A 508 10.34 -24.02 -6.14
CA ASP A 508 9.13 -24.76 -6.52
C ASP A 508 7.97 -23.77 -6.76
N PRO A 509 7.79 -23.28 -8.00
CA PRO A 509 6.78 -22.28 -8.34
C PRO A 509 5.36 -22.86 -8.44
N THR A 510 5.12 -24.07 -7.90
CA THR A 510 3.79 -24.66 -7.84
C THR A 510 2.92 -23.87 -6.86
N PHE A 511 1.70 -23.53 -7.25
CA PHE A 511 0.76 -22.86 -6.35
C PHE A 511 0.21 -23.82 -5.29
N TRP A 512 -0.03 -23.33 -4.07
CA TRP A 512 -0.76 -24.12 -3.07
C TRP A 512 -2.15 -24.49 -3.57
N MET A 513 -2.87 -23.51 -4.12
CA MET A 513 -4.20 -23.67 -4.69
C MET A 513 -4.16 -24.11 -6.17
N GLN A 514 -3.18 -24.92 -6.59
CA GLN A 514 -3.00 -25.33 -7.99
C GLN A 514 -4.26 -25.92 -8.63
N ALA A 515 -5.12 -26.61 -7.86
CA ALA A 515 -6.36 -27.20 -8.37
C ALA A 515 -7.36 -26.17 -8.92
N ILE A 516 -7.31 -24.92 -8.42
CA ILE A 516 -8.24 -23.87 -8.82
C ILE A 516 -7.97 -23.36 -10.24
N THR A 517 -6.74 -23.49 -10.77
CA THR A 517 -6.37 -22.99 -12.10
C THR A 517 -7.15 -23.64 -13.25
N THR A 518 -7.82 -24.77 -12.98
CA THR A 518 -8.68 -25.48 -13.93
C THR A 518 -10.13 -25.01 -13.92
N LYS A 519 -10.52 -24.14 -12.97
CA LYS A 519 -11.90 -23.69 -12.75
C LYS A 519 -12.27 -22.41 -13.50
N GLY A 520 -11.33 -21.83 -14.23
CA GLY A 520 -11.54 -20.58 -14.96
C GLY A 520 -11.28 -20.70 -16.45
N PRO A 521 -11.69 -19.69 -17.24
CA PRO A 521 -11.32 -19.61 -18.64
C PRO A 521 -9.79 -19.53 -18.79
N LYS A 522 -9.30 -19.80 -19.99
CA LYS A 522 -7.88 -19.60 -20.31
C LYS A 522 -7.57 -18.11 -20.32
N LEU A 523 -6.42 -17.76 -19.77
CA LEU A 523 -5.87 -16.41 -19.88
C LEU A 523 -5.64 -16.03 -21.35
N ASP A 524 -6.25 -14.93 -21.77
CA ASP A 524 -6.07 -14.29 -23.07
C ASP A 524 -5.67 -12.82 -22.88
N MET A 525 -4.38 -12.55 -23.05
CA MET A 525 -3.86 -11.19 -22.94
C MET A 525 -4.42 -10.24 -24.01
N LYS A 526 -4.92 -10.74 -25.14
CA LYS A 526 -5.50 -9.92 -26.22
C LYS A 526 -6.95 -9.51 -25.96
N ASP A 527 -7.67 -10.24 -25.12
CA ASP A 527 -9.05 -9.90 -24.78
C ASP A 527 -9.08 -8.74 -23.77
N LEU A 528 -9.41 -7.54 -24.22
CA LEU A 528 -9.50 -6.35 -23.36
C LEU A 528 -10.62 -6.43 -22.33
N LYS A 529 -11.55 -7.38 -22.46
CA LYS A 529 -12.60 -7.63 -21.45
C LYS A 529 -12.13 -8.55 -20.34
N GLN A 530 -10.98 -9.21 -20.51
CA GLN A 530 -10.41 -10.12 -19.53
C GLN A 530 -9.20 -9.47 -18.85
N GLN A 531 -9.42 -8.94 -17.65
CA GLN A 531 -8.34 -8.46 -16.79
C GLN A 531 -8.15 -9.45 -15.64
N ALA A 532 -6.99 -10.08 -15.56
CA ALA A 532 -6.74 -11.15 -14.59
C ALA A 532 -6.13 -10.66 -13.27
N ALA A 533 -5.30 -9.62 -13.35
CA ALA A 533 -4.68 -8.96 -12.20
C ALA A 533 -4.55 -7.46 -12.48
N MET A 534 -4.51 -6.67 -11.41
CA MET A 534 -4.27 -5.23 -11.46
C MET A 534 -2.77 -4.91 -11.31
N PRO A 535 -2.34 -3.68 -11.65
CA PRO A 535 -1.06 -3.15 -11.22
C PRO A 535 -0.92 -3.10 -9.69
N LEU A 536 0.29 -2.93 -9.20
CA LEU A 536 0.54 -2.72 -7.77
C LEU A 536 0.01 -1.34 -7.32
N ALA A 537 -0.31 -1.21 -6.03
CA ALA A 537 -0.82 0.03 -5.43
C ALA A 537 -2.08 0.63 -6.09
N SER A 538 -2.92 -0.19 -6.73
CA SER A 538 -4.08 0.27 -7.49
C SER A 538 -5.38 0.44 -6.69
N PHE A 539 -5.51 -0.21 -5.52
CA PHE A 539 -6.78 -0.34 -4.81
C PHE A 539 -6.75 0.21 -3.39
N LEU A 540 -5.66 0.01 -2.64
CA LEU A 540 -5.48 0.46 -1.27
C LEU A 540 -4.41 1.55 -1.18
N ARG A 541 -4.62 2.49 -0.26
CA ARG A 541 -3.63 3.48 0.15
C ARG A 541 -3.61 3.57 1.67
N PHE A 542 -2.42 3.69 2.26
CA PHE A 542 -2.29 3.97 3.69
C PHE A 542 -2.25 5.48 3.95
N ASP A 543 -2.81 5.90 5.08
CA ASP A 543 -2.50 7.18 5.69
C ASP A 543 -1.15 7.06 6.40
N PRO A 544 -0.13 7.85 6.01
CA PRO A 544 1.21 7.64 6.54
C PRO A 544 1.36 8.09 8.00
N TRP A 545 0.35 8.76 8.58
CA TRP A 545 0.33 9.22 9.97
C TRP A 545 -0.48 8.30 10.88
N THR A 546 -1.66 7.84 10.46
CA THR A 546 -2.48 6.93 11.28
C THR A 546 -2.19 5.46 11.03
N ASP A 547 -1.42 5.16 9.98
CA ASP A 547 -1.13 3.80 9.49
C ASP A 547 -2.40 3.02 9.09
N GLN A 548 -3.55 3.67 8.94
CA GLN A 548 -4.79 3.05 8.45
C GLN A 548 -4.75 2.91 6.93
N VAL A 549 -5.22 1.77 6.42
CA VAL A 549 -5.50 1.60 4.98
C VAL A 549 -6.91 2.04 4.65
N PHE A 550 -7.10 2.57 3.45
CA PHE A 550 -8.42 2.86 2.90
C PHE A 550 -8.48 2.56 1.41
N VAL A 551 -9.69 2.28 0.96
CA VAL A 551 -9.99 1.95 -0.42
C VAL A 551 -9.93 3.20 -1.29
N LEU A 552 -9.24 3.09 -2.43
CA LEU A 552 -9.25 4.08 -3.48
C LEU A 552 -10.50 3.91 -4.35
N HIS A 553 -11.19 5.03 -4.60
CA HIS A 553 -12.30 5.09 -5.54
C HIS A 553 -11.84 5.76 -6.84
N SER A 554 -10.95 5.09 -7.57
CA SER A 554 -10.47 5.53 -8.88
C SER A 554 -11.58 5.43 -9.91
N ALA A 555 -11.56 6.34 -10.90
CA ALA A 555 -12.43 6.22 -12.06
C ALA A 555 -11.95 5.03 -12.91
N PHE A 556 -12.89 4.31 -13.51
CA PHE A 556 -12.55 3.27 -14.47
C PHE A 556 -12.01 3.91 -15.75
N GLU A 557 -10.77 3.58 -16.10
CA GLU A 557 -10.16 3.95 -17.38
C GLU A 557 -10.25 2.76 -18.34
N PRO A 558 -10.87 2.92 -19.53
CA PRO A 558 -11.04 1.82 -20.47
C PRO A 558 -9.70 1.40 -21.08
N LEU A 559 -9.43 0.09 -21.09
CA LEU A 559 -8.28 -0.49 -21.76
C LEU A 559 -8.39 -0.25 -23.28
N LEU A 560 -7.38 0.39 -23.87
CA LEU A 560 -7.26 0.64 -25.30
C LEU A 560 -6.48 -0.49 -25.98
N THR A 561 -5.48 -1.03 -25.29
CA THR A 561 -4.61 -2.11 -25.76
C THR A 561 -4.32 -3.13 -24.66
N ALA A 562 -3.72 -4.27 -25.04
CA ALA A 562 -3.28 -5.27 -24.07
C ALA A 562 -2.20 -4.73 -23.12
N ALA A 563 -1.39 -3.76 -23.56
CA ALA A 563 -0.36 -3.12 -22.75
C ALA A 563 -0.96 -2.43 -21.51
N ASP A 564 -2.17 -1.88 -21.62
CA ASP A 564 -2.82 -1.14 -20.54
C ASP A 564 -3.24 -2.03 -19.35
N LYS A 565 -3.15 -3.37 -19.48
CA LYS A 565 -3.48 -4.31 -18.40
C LYS A 565 -2.48 -4.27 -17.24
N MET A 566 -1.19 -4.08 -17.57
CA MET A 566 -0.08 -3.87 -16.63
C MET A 566 -0.12 -4.78 -15.37
N PRO A 567 -0.29 -6.12 -15.52
CA PRO A 567 -0.52 -7.00 -14.39
C PRO A 567 0.74 -7.11 -13.51
N PHE A 568 0.59 -6.82 -12.21
CA PHE A 568 1.69 -6.80 -11.24
C PHE A 568 2.78 -5.75 -11.53
N GLU A 569 2.50 -4.76 -12.37
CA GLU A 569 3.49 -3.72 -12.70
C GLU A 569 3.41 -2.54 -11.73
N VAL A 570 4.56 -1.89 -11.54
CA VAL A 570 4.64 -0.59 -10.87
C VAL A 570 4.15 0.50 -11.81
N GLU A 571 3.28 1.37 -11.30
CA GLU A 571 2.70 2.48 -12.05
C GLU A 571 2.97 3.85 -11.40
N PRO A 572 2.93 4.95 -12.18
CA PRO A 572 3.08 6.29 -11.65
C PRO A 572 2.03 6.64 -10.60
N VAL A 573 2.47 7.30 -9.54
CA VAL A 573 1.59 7.71 -8.44
C VAL A 573 0.95 9.06 -8.74
N TYR A 574 -0.38 9.11 -8.71
CA TYR A 574 -1.15 10.34 -8.82
C TYR A 574 -2.19 10.42 -7.70
N LEU A 575 -1.97 11.30 -6.73
CA LEU A 575 -2.84 11.40 -5.56
C LEU A 575 -3.88 12.52 -5.73
N LYS A 576 -5.15 12.19 -5.45
CA LYS A 576 -6.19 13.20 -5.22
C LYS A 576 -5.94 13.86 -3.86
N LEU A 577 -5.22 14.98 -3.85
CA LEU A 577 -4.89 15.68 -2.61
C LEU A 577 -6.09 16.44 -2.05
N SER A 578 -6.23 16.41 -0.73
CA SER A 578 -7.19 17.19 0.03
C SER A 578 -6.53 17.70 1.31
N TYR A 579 -6.99 18.84 1.80
CA TYR A 579 -6.60 19.30 3.12
C TYR A 579 -7.12 18.33 4.20
N TYR A 580 -6.33 18.22 5.26
CA TYR A 580 -6.64 17.47 6.46
C TYR A 580 -8.00 17.87 7.00
N LYS A 581 -8.80 16.87 7.35
CA LYS A 581 -10.05 17.03 8.10
C LYS A 581 -9.86 16.27 9.40
N ALA A 582 -10.09 16.95 10.52
CA ALA A 582 -10.11 16.28 11.81
C ALA A 582 -11.17 15.16 11.77
N PRO A 583 -10.88 13.98 12.36
CA PRO A 583 -11.90 12.96 12.57
C PRO A 583 -13.13 13.60 13.24
N ALA A 584 -14.33 13.26 12.77
CA ALA A 584 -15.54 13.69 13.46
C ALA A 584 -15.50 13.12 14.88
N GLU A 585 -15.83 13.92 15.90
CA GLU A 585 -16.03 13.40 17.25
C GLU A 585 -17.05 12.26 17.18
N PRO A 586 -16.80 11.12 17.83
CA PRO A 586 -17.79 10.05 17.91
C PRO A 586 -19.08 10.67 18.45
N ALA A 587 -20.17 10.51 17.70
CA ALA A 587 -21.47 11.00 18.12
C ALA A 587 -21.73 10.47 19.54
N ALA A 588 -22.03 11.38 20.48
CA ALA A 588 -22.39 11.00 21.83
C ALA A 588 -23.44 9.89 21.76
N ALA A 589 -23.15 8.75 22.40
CA ALA A 589 -24.08 7.62 22.43
C ALA A 589 -25.47 8.15 22.83
N PRO A 590 -26.54 7.81 22.10
CA PRO A 590 -27.87 8.24 22.48
C PRO A 590 -28.12 7.78 23.92
N THR A 591 -28.33 8.73 24.83
CA THR A 591 -28.73 8.46 26.20
C THR A 591 -29.90 7.48 26.15
N ALA A 592 -29.70 6.29 26.72
CA ALA A 592 -30.72 5.27 26.80
C ALA A 592 -32.00 5.91 27.36
N ALA A 593 -33.06 5.90 26.56
CA ALA A 593 -34.37 6.27 27.04
C ALA A 593 -34.72 5.34 28.22
N PRO A 594 -35.26 5.86 29.33
CA PRO A 594 -35.62 5.03 30.47
C PRO A 594 -36.59 3.94 29.99
N ALA A 595 -36.23 2.69 30.29
CA ALA A 595 -37.03 1.53 29.95
C ALA A 595 -38.46 1.71 30.48
N ASN A 596 -39.44 1.68 29.57
CA ASN A 596 -40.84 1.56 29.97
C ASN A 596 -40.99 0.28 30.80
N ALA A 597 -41.49 0.45 32.02
CA ALA A 597 -41.88 -0.65 32.90
C ALA A 597 -42.82 -1.61 32.16
N ALA A 598 -42.52 -2.89 32.23
CA ALA A 598 -43.38 -3.96 31.74
C ALA A 598 -44.75 -3.92 32.46
N PRO A 599 -45.85 -4.35 31.81
CA PRO A 599 -47.17 -4.36 32.45
C PRO A 599 -47.18 -5.39 33.59
N ALA A 600 -47.68 -4.97 34.76
CA ALA A 600 -47.84 -5.85 35.91
C ALA A 600 -48.85 -6.97 35.61
N ASP A 601 -48.41 -8.21 35.78
CA ASP A 601 -49.25 -9.41 35.76
C ASP A 601 -50.19 -9.40 36.98
N ASN A 602 -51.49 -9.22 36.73
CA ASN A 602 -52.53 -9.32 37.74
C ASN A 602 -52.99 -10.77 37.89
N THR A 603 -52.30 -11.55 38.73
CA THR A 603 -52.85 -12.81 39.27
C THR A 603 -52.50 -13.02 40.74
N ALA A 604 -53.30 -12.45 41.65
CA ALA A 604 -53.42 -12.95 43.02
C ALA A 604 -54.79 -12.62 43.62
N ALA A 605 -55.45 -13.66 44.16
CA ALA A 605 -56.78 -13.64 44.76
C ALA A 605 -56.84 -12.87 46.11
N PRO A 606 -58.02 -12.43 46.58
CA PRO A 606 -58.15 -11.47 47.66
C PRO A 606 -58.00 -12.11 49.06
N ALA A 607 -57.17 -11.50 49.92
CA ALA A 607 -57.04 -11.88 51.32
C ALA A 607 -58.04 -11.10 52.21
N ALA A 608 -58.66 -11.84 53.14
CA ALA A 608 -59.66 -11.38 54.09
C ALA A 608 -59.08 -10.50 55.22
N ALA A 609 -59.96 -9.75 55.88
CA ALA A 609 -59.65 -8.69 56.83
C ALA A 609 -59.55 -9.13 58.32
N ALA A 610 -58.82 -8.27 59.07
CA ALA A 610 -58.87 -7.94 60.51
C ALA A 610 -58.05 -8.78 61.52
N PRO A 611 -57.71 -8.29 62.76
CA PRO A 611 -57.75 -6.92 63.33
C PRO A 611 -56.46 -6.50 64.12
N ALA A 612 -56.49 -5.28 64.69
CA ALA A 612 -55.43 -4.56 65.43
C ALA A 612 -55.11 -5.08 66.85
N ALA A 613 -53.88 -4.83 67.35
CA ALA A 613 -53.55 -4.69 68.77
C ALA A 613 -52.19 -3.97 69.02
N THR A 614 -52.12 -3.31 70.17
CA THR A 614 -51.22 -2.26 70.72
C THR A 614 -49.81 -2.70 71.17
N PRO A 615 -48.84 -1.76 71.37
CA PRO A 615 -47.46 -2.06 71.78
C PRO A 615 -47.20 -1.91 73.31
N PRO A 616 -46.19 -2.60 73.88
CA PRO A 616 -45.61 -2.29 75.20
C PRO A 616 -44.16 -1.73 75.10
N PRO A 617 -43.57 -1.21 76.21
CA PRO A 617 -42.88 0.08 76.19
C PRO A 617 -41.34 0.05 76.32
N THR A 618 -40.82 1.28 76.20
CA THR A 618 -39.48 1.85 76.40
C THR A 618 -38.55 1.23 77.45
N ASN A 619 -37.24 1.26 77.14
CA ASN A 619 -36.24 1.69 78.12
C ASN A 619 -35.17 2.57 77.48
N ALA A 620 -34.82 3.62 78.22
CA ALA A 620 -34.01 4.75 77.83
C ALA A 620 -32.60 4.66 78.44
N GLN A 621 -31.74 5.55 77.94
CA GLN A 621 -30.73 6.36 78.64
C GLN A 621 -29.25 6.24 78.22
N GLN A 622 -28.75 7.44 77.84
CA GLN A 622 -27.50 8.12 78.23
C GLN A 622 -26.20 7.62 77.58
N ASN A 623 -25.31 8.47 77.05
CA ASN A 623 -25.20 9.94 77.02
C ASN A 623 -24.65 10.40 75.66
#